data_AF-A0A479ZTK9-F1
#
_entry.id   AF-A0A479ZTK9-F1
#
_cell.length_a   1.000
_cell.length_b   1.000
_cell.length_c   1.000
_cell.angle_alpha   90.00
_cell.angle_beta   90.00
_cell.angle_gamma   90.00
#
_symmetry.space_group_name_H-M   'P 1'
#
loop_
_entity.id
_entity.type
_entity.pdbx_description
1 polymer ?
#
loop_
_entity_poly.entity_id
_entity_poly.type
_entity_poly.pdbx_seq_one_letter_code
_entity_poly.pdbx_strand_id
1 'polypeptide(L)'
;MEVKIKTLTPIWTGGIEAGKCDRIHETGLLGSLRWWMEVLVRGMGGVVCDPTEQKCSYDSKKPNNGLCKVCEVFGATGWKRQFRLEVQEIEISDAQIKHTITADRTYTNDQGKLKWYFRDSNPPNAPKNGTFIIKIQSFNPKFKPEIIAGLIQFIADWSALGARSQMGFGVIKIECAGIIDTQPLYDWLILTNGSESDRKLPSLQNIFLAKIHSKDSNFDERSTFDLKYDLRQLFRSDKNIRHFIMGTVKGDVIAAKVKISRPYKDENGNIVIRVWGYIPQQADIYNTIWNRETVVEKIHEHLKNNHNLTLWREINSGRDSETGKMIDEKAFLQSLLKI
;
A
#
# COMPACT_ATOMS: atom_id res chain seq x y z
N MET A 1 -5.73 9.08 -21.25
CA MET A 1 -6.28 7.80 -20.76
C MET A 1 -7.21 8.06 -19.60
N GLU A 2 -8.29 7.29 -19.47
CA GLU A 2 -9.25 7.41 -18.37
C GLU A 2 -9.41 6.06 -17.67
N VAL A 3 -9.49 6.08 -16.34
CA VAL A 3 -9.68 4.89 -15.51
C VAL A 3 -10.87 5.11 -14.60
N LYS A 4 -11.94 4.35 -14.81
CA LYS A 4 -13.13 4.39 -13.96
C LYS A 4 -12.91 3.51 -12.73
N ILE A 5 -13.11 4.06 -11.54
CA ILE A 5 -12.79 3.43 -10.27
C ILE A 5 -14.03 3.42 -9.38
N LYS A 6 -14.27 2.27 -8.74
CA LYS A 6 -15.21 2.11 -7.63
C LYS A 6 -14.46 1.79 -6.35
N THR A 7 -14.81 2.45 -5.26
CA THR A 7 -14.26 2.13 -3.94
C THR A 7 -14.91 0.87 -3.36
N LEU A 8 -14.09 -0.11 -2.98
CA LEU A 8 -14.52 -1.32 -2.25
C LEU A 8 -14.43 -1.13 -0.74
N THR A 9 -13.51 -0.27 -0.28
CA THR A 9 -13.53 0.34 1.05
C THR A 9 -13.47 1.86 0.90
N PRO A 10 -13.99 2.66 1.86
CA PRO A 10 -13.94 4.11 1.75
C PRO A 10 -12.53 4.61 1.46
N ILE A 11 -12.39 5.64 0.63
CA ILE A 11 -11.11 6.22 0.26
C ILE A 11 -10.87 7.52 1.05
N TRP A 12 -9.63 7.72 1.48
CA TRP A 12 -9.22 8.97 2.10
C TRP A 12 -8.09 9.58 1.30
N THR A 13 -8.21 10.88 1.01
CA THR A 13 -7.13 11.66 0.40
C THR A 13 -6.87 12.90 1.25
N GLY A 14 -5.60 13.30 1.36
CA GLY A 14 -5.24 14.53 2.06
C GLY A 14 -5.40 15.73 1.14
N GLY A 15 -6.17 16.73 1.57
CA GLY A 15 -6.29 18.01 0.88
C GLY A 15 -5.30 19.07 1.37
N ILE A 16 -5.62 20.33 1.09
CA ILE A 16 -4.85 21.51 1.54
C ILE A 16 -4.86 21.59 3.07
N GLU A 17 -6.02 21.36 3.68
CA GLU A 17 -6.15 21.35 5.14
C GLU A 17 -5.73 20.00 5.71
N ALA A 18 -4.74 20.04 6.59
CA ALA A 18 -4.19 18.86 7.23
C ALA A 18 -5.29 18.06 7.94
N GLY A 19 -5.46 16.81 7.51
CA GLY A 19 -6.41 15.90 8.14
C GLY A 19 -7.87 16.08 7.73
N LYS A 20 -8.18 16.86 6.69
CA LYS A 20 -9.50 16.92 6.05
C LYS A 20 -9.56 16.17 4.71
N CYS A 21 -10.76 15.66 4.39
CA CYS A 21 -11.09 14.99 3.13
C CYS A 21 -12.46 15.48 2.64
N ASP A 22 -12.52 16.70 2.09
CA ASP A 22 -13.71 17.34 1.54
C ASP A 22 -14.12 16.79 0.17
N ARG A 23 -13.13 16.37 -0.64
CA ARG A 23 -13.28 15.68 -1.93
C ARG A 23 -12.17 14.65 -2.11
N ILE A 24 -12.15 13.94 -3.22
CA ILE A 24 -11.01 13.11 -3.62
C ILE A 24 -9.93 14.01 -4.23
N HIS A 25 -8.86 14.27 -3.47
CA HIS A 25 -7.72 15.08 -3.89
C HIS A 25 -6.68 14.26 -4.65
N GLU A 26 -6.28 14.78 -5.80
CA GLU A 26 -5.26 14.24 -6.69
C GLU A 26 -3.92 14.03 -5.96
N THR A 27 -3.54 14.96 -5.08
CA THR A 27 -2.30 14.92 -4.28
C THR A 27 -2.24 13.68 -3.38
N GLY A 28 -3.35 13.32 -2.75
CA GLY A 28 -3.45 12.11 -1.92
C GLY A 28 -3.29 10.83 -2.73
N LEU A 29 -3.85 10.79 -3.94
CA LEU A 29 -3.69 9.65 -4.86
C LEU A 29 -2.25 9.55 -5.37
N LEU A 30 -1.69 10.68 -5.81
CA LEU A 30 -0.30 10.78 -6.29
C LEU A 30 0.71 10.29 -5.27
N GLY A 31 0.49 10.53 -3.97
CA GLY A 31 1.36 10.02 -2.91
C GLY A 31 1.43 8.49 -2.89
N SER A 32 0.28 7.81 -2.91
CA SER A 32 0.23 6.34 -2.94
C SER A 32 0.75 5.74 -4.25
N LEU A 33 0.47 6.39 -5.39
CA LEU A 33 1.00 5.98 -6.69
C LEU A 33 2.53 6.08 -6.70
N ARG A 34 3.07 7.22 -6.27
CA ARG A 34 4.50 7.41 -6.18
C ARG A 34 5.13 6.34 -5.30
N TRP A 35 4.60 6.10 -4.10
CA TRP A 35 5.15 5.13 -3.16
C TRP A 35 5.24 3.71 -3.76
N TRP A 36 4.19 3.25 -4.45
CA TRP A 36 4.22 1.95 -5.13
C TRP A 36 5.15 1.93 -6.34
N MET A 37 5.24 3.02 -7.11
CA MET A 37 6.22 3.11 -8.19
C MET A 37 7.66 3.00 -7.65
N GLU A 38 7.95 3.64 -6.52
CA GLU A 38 9.25 3.52 -5.85
C GLU A 38 9.56 2.08 -5.43
N VAL A 39 8.59 1.36 -4.86
CA VAL A 39 8.74 -0.06 -4.48
C VAL A 39 9.06 -0.92 -5.70
N LEU A 40 8.32 -0.74 -6.81
CA LEU A 40 8.50 -1.53 -8.03
C LEU A 40 9.83 -1.22 -8.73
N VAL A 41 10.23 0.06 -8.80
CA VAL A 41 11.53 0.45 -9.36
C VAL A 41 12.68 -0.10 -8.53
N ARG A 42 12.65 0.00 -7.19
CA ARG A 42 13.66 -0.64 -6.31
C ARG A 42 13.65 -2.16 -6.51
N GLY A 43 12.45 -2.74 -6.69
CA GLY A 43 12.28 -4.15 -7.02
C GLY A 43 13.03 -4.61 -8.27
N MET A 44 13.12 -3.77 -9.29
CA MET A 44 13.88 -4.03 -10.53
C MET A 44 15.34 -3.54 -10.47
N GLY A 45 15.88 -3.29 -9.26
CA GLY A 45 17.27 -2.86 -9.07
C GLY A 45 17.52 -1.37 -9.33
N GLY A 46 16.47 -0.56 -9.47
CA GLY A 46 16.56 0.85 -9.79
C GLY A 46 16.88 1.76 -8.62
N VAL A 47 17.64 2.81 -8.93
CA VAL A 47 17.94 3.92 -8.02
C VAL A 47 16.67 4.72 -7.75
N VAL A 48 16.31 4.85 -6.48
CA VAL A 48 15.20 5.71 -6.03
C VAL A 48 15.63 6.47 -4.79
N CYS A 49 15.53 7.80 -4.86
CA CYS A 49 15.82 8.66 -3.72
C CYS A 49 15.04 8.26 -2.46
N ASP A 50 15.70 8.32 -1.30
CA ASP A 50 15.04 8.15 -0.01
C ASP A 50 14.22 9.42 0.31
N PRO A 51 12.89 9.33 0.44
CA PRO A 51 12.05 10.49 0.75
C PRO A 51 12.34 11.14 2.12
N THR A 52 13.08 10.45 3.00
CA THR A 52 13.42 10.89 4.36
C THR A 52 14.81 11.54 4.46
N GLU A 53 15.75 11.19 3.59
CA GLU A 53 17.14 11.67 3.67
C GLU A 53 17.57 12.54 2.48
N GLN A 54 17.22 12.16 1.25
CA GLN A 54 17.72 12.79 0.03
C GLN A 54 16.58 13.13 -0.93
N LYS A 55 16.32 14.42 -1.14
CA LYS A 55 15.38 14.88 -2.16
C LYS A 55 16.12 15.11 -3.47
N CYS A 56 15.73 14.41 -4.54
CA CYS A 56 16.17 14.76 -5.89
C CYS A 56 15.88 16.24 -6.17
N SER A 57 16.85 16.93 -6.77
CA SER A 57 16.67 18.27 -7.30
C SER A 57 17.25 18.28 -8.70
N TYR A 58 16.49 18.85 -9.64
CA TYR A 58 16.93 18.99 -11.01
C TYR A 58 18.22 19.81 -11.08
N ASP A 59 19.21 19.24 -11.75
CA ASP A 59 20.49 19.87 -12.05
C ASP A 59 21.01 19.30 -13.37
N SER A 60 20.94 20.09 -14.44
CA SER A 60 21.34 19.67 -15.79
C SER A 60 22.82 19.29 -15.91
N LYS A 61 23.65 19.63 -14.92
CA LYS A 61 25.08 19.28 -14.89
C LYS A 61 25.35 17.90 -14.30
N LYS A 62 24.36 17.30 -13.60
CA LYS A 62 24.49 15.96 -13.00
C LYS A 62 24.05 14.87 -13.97
N PRO A 63 24.61 13.65 -13.86
CA PRO A 63 24.07 12.49 -14.56
C PRO A 63 22.56 12.35 -14.34
N ASN A 64 21.81 12.04 -15.40
CA ASN A 64 20.34 11.96 -15.38
C ASN A 64 19.65 13.20 -14.79
N ASN A 65 20.27 14.38 -14.95
CA ASN A 65 19.81 15.65 -14.39
C ASN A 65 19.65 15.66 -12.85
N GLY A 66 20.33 14.76 -12.13
CA GLY A 66 20.17 14.61 -10.68
C GLY A 66 18.84 13.97 -10.25
N LEU A 67 18.11 13.33 -11.17
CA LEU A 67 16.81 12.71 -10.92
C LEU A 67 16.91 11.18 -10.87
N CYS A 68 16.21 10.58 -9.91
CA CYS A 68 15.94 9.15 -9.93
C CYS A 68 14.80 8.82 -10.91
N LYS A 69 14.67 7.54 -11.29
CA LYS A 69 13.69 7.09 -12.29
C LYS A 69 12.25 7.47 -11.98
N VAL A 70 11.89 7.43 -10.69
CA VAL A 70 10.55 7.84 -10.22
C VAL A 70 10.38 9.35 -10.30
N CYS A 71 11.39 10.14 -9.92
CA CYS A 71 11.36 11.59 -10.01
C CYS A 71 11.25 12.10 -11.46
N GLU A 72 11.80 11.37 -12.44
CA GLU A 72 11.61 11.69 -13.85
C GLU A 72 10.12 11.74 -14.23
N VAL A 73 9.30 10.83 -13.68
CA VAL A 73 7.86 10.70 -13.95
C VAL A 73 7.00 11.54 -13.01
N PHE A 74 7.24 11.41 -11.70
CA PHE A 74 6.46 12.01 -10.60
C PHE A 74 6.96 13.39 -10.16
N GLY A 75 7.97 13.94 -10.83
CA GLY A 75 8.49 15.28 -10.54
C GLY A 75 9.43 15.31 -9.35
N ALA A 76 10.15 16.41 -9.26
CA ALA A 76 11.09 16.76 -8.19
C ALA A 76 11.23 18.29 -8.12
N THR A 77 11.99 18.80 -7.16
CA THR A 77 12.32 20.23 -7.14
C THR A 77 13.00 20.63 -8.45
N GLY A 78 12.46 21.64 -9.14
CA GLY A 78 12.95 22.06 -10.45
C GLY A 78 12.58 21.15 -11.64
N TRP A 79 11.81 20.07 -11.42
CA TRP A 79 11.37 19.15 -12.48
C TRP A 79 9.87 18.88 -12.44
N LYS A 80 9.17 19.24 -13.53
CA LYS A 80 7.73 19.02 -13.66
C LYS A 80 7.42 17.54 -13.90
N ARG A 81 6.32 17.05 -13.31
CA ARG A 81 5.72 15.75 -13.62
C ARG A 81 5.49 15.57 -15.13
N GLN A 82 5.62 14.33 -15.61
CA GLN A 82 5.37 13.99 -17.01
C GLN A 82 3.88 13.85 -17.36
N PHE A 83 3.00 13.85 -16.36
CA PHE A 83 1.57 13.69 -16.54
C PHE A 83 0.75 14.60 -15.61
N ARG A 84 -0.45 14.95 -16.06
CA ARG A 84 -1.54 15.46 -15.23
C ARG A 84 -2.38 14.28 -14.76
N LEU A 85 -2.73 14.30 -13.48
CA LEU A 85 -3.75 13.44 -12.90
C LEU A 85 -4.90 14.35 -12.51
N GLU A 86 -6.10 14.04 -12.95
CA GLU A 86 -7.32 14.79 -12.64
C GLU A 86 -8.40 13.81 -12.20
N VAL A 87 -9.12 14.15 -11.12
CA VAL A 87 -10.23 13.34 -10.62
C VAL A 87 -11.55 13.97 -11.04
N GLN A 88 -12.40 13.17 -11.66
CA GLN A 88 -13.80 13.49 -11.91
C GLN A 88 -14.68 12.61 -11.02
N GLU A 89 -15.30 13.19 -10.00
CA GLU A 89 -16.28 12.50 -9.16
C GLU A 89 -17.58 12.26 -9.95
N ILE A 90 -18.15 11.05 -9.85
CA ILE A 90 -19.37 10.68 -10.57
C ILE A 90 -20.50 10.47 -9.57
N GLU A 91 -20.33 9.49 -8.68
CA GLU A 91 -21.28 9.15 -7.62
C GLU A 91 -20.46 9.04 -6.33
N ILE A 92 -20.12 10.17 -5.72
CA ILE A 92 -19.34 10.22 -4.48
C ILE A 92 -20.19 10.75 -3.33
N SER A 93 -20.04 10.13 -2.17
CA SER A 93 -20.69 10.52 -0.92
C SER A 93 -19.76 10.33 0.27
N ASP A 94 -20.11 10.96 1.38
CA ASP A 94 -19.45 10.74 2.67
C ASP A 94 -19.77 9.35 3.21
N ALA A 95 -18.73 8.56 3.46
CA ALA A 95 -18.87 7.24 4.04
C ALA A 95 -19.25 7.34 5.52
N GLN A 96 -20.28 6.60 5.90
CA GLN A 96 -20.64 6.43 7.31
C GLN A 96 -19.65 5.47 7.97
N ILE A 97 -18.79 5.99 8.84
CA ILE A 97 -17.79 5.19 9.57
C ILE A 97 -17.87 5.46 11.07
N LYS A 98 -17.49 4.45 11.87
CA LYS A 98 -17.30 4.68 13.30
C LYS A 98 -15.97 5.40 13.53
N HIS A 99 -16.05 6.59 14.12
CA HIS A 99 -14.88 7.39 14.49
C HIS A 99 -14.10 6.79 15.67
N THR A 100 -14.79 6.05 16.54
CA THR A 100 -14.16 5.23 17.57
C THR A 100 -14.60 3.78 17.40
N ILE A 101 -13.63 2.88 17.24
CA ILE A 101 -13.88 1.45 17.08
C ILE A 101 -13.28 0.72 18.27
N THR A 102 -14.14 0.09 19.06
CA THR A 102 -13.73 -0.79 20.15
C THR A 102 -13.49 -2.19 19.57
N ALA A 103 -12.24 -2.65 19.66
CA ALA A 103 -11.87 -4.02 19.31
C ALA A 103 -12.49 -5.00 20.31
N ASP A 104 -12.84 -6.21 19.87
CA ASP A 104 -13.29 -7.29 20.75
C ASP A 104 -12.10 -8.10 21.27
N ARG A 105 -11.18 -7.33 21.86
CA ARG A 105 -9.93 -7.80 22.44
C ARG A 105 -9.71 -7.01 23.73
N THR A 106 -9.17 -7.68 24.74
CA THR A 106 -8.86 -7.09 26.04
C THR A 106 -7.36 -7.14 26.26
N TYR A 107 -6.80 -6.10 26.88
CA TYR A 107 -5.45 -6.22 27.41
C TYR A 107 -5.43 -7.23 28.56
N THR A 108 -4.33 -7.95 28.72
CA THR A 108 -4.14 -8.91 29.81
C THR A 108 -3.93 -8.27 31.19
N ASN A 109 -4.06 -6.94 31.32
CA ASN A 109 -3.75 -6.19 32.54
C ASN A 109 -4.93 -5.31 33.00
N ASP A 110 -6.18 -5.74 32.75
CA ASP A 110 -7.42 -5.10 33.20
C ASP A 110 -7.66 -3.63 32.78
N GLN A 111 -6.89 -3.13 31.80
CA GLN A 111 -7.02 -1.76 31.27
C GLN A 111 -8.22 -1.56 30.31
N GLY A 112 -9.19 -2.49 30.28
CA GLY A 112 -10.39 -2.43 29.46
C GLY A 112 -10.20 -2.85 27.98
N LYS A 113 -11.26 -2.67 27.17
CA LYS A 113 -11.26 -2.98 25.73
C LYS A 113 -10.46 -1.95 24.93
N LEU A 114 -9.75 -2.40 23.89
CA LEU A 114 -8.97 -1.50 23.03
C LEU A 114 -9.85 -0.62 22.16
N LYS A 115 -9.49 0.66 22.05
CA LYS A 115 -10.14 1.63 21.18
C LYS A 115 -9.17 2.13 20.12
N TRP A 116 -9.64 2.13 18.88
CA TRP A 116 -8.98 2.76 17.74
C TRP A 116 -9.72 4.03 17.39
N TYR A 117 -8.97 5.12 17.26
CA TYR A 117 -9.52 6.45 17.02
C TYR A 117 -9.23 6.88 15.59
N PHE A 118 -10.29 7.24 14.89
CA PHE A 118 -10.26 8.06 13.72
C PHE A 118 -10.72 9.44 14.14
N ARG A 119 -9.75 10.36 14.30
CA ARG A 119 -9.99 11.69 14.89
C ARG A 119 -11.21 12.36 14.26
N ASP A 120 -12.15 12.76 15.12
CA ASP A 120 -13.21 13.69 14.77
C ASP A 120 -12.59 15.03 14.42
N SER A 121 -12.97 15.56 13.26
CA SER A 121 -13.00 17.00 13.07
C SER A 121 -14.40 17.49 13.40
N ASN A 122 -14.53 18.78 13.73
CA ASN A 122 -15.82 19.43 13.81
C ASN A 122 -15.86 20.50 12.70
N PRO A 123 -16.67 20.35 11.63
CA PRO A 123 -17.58 19.23 11.32
C PRO A 123 -16.87 17.92 10.93
N PRO A 124 -17.53 16.75 11.00
CA PRO A 124 -16.90 15.43 10.80
C PRO A 124 -16.33 15.25 9.40
N ASN A 125 -15.03 14.93 9.32
CA ASN A 125 -14.36 14.56 8.09
C ASN A 125 -14.64 13.08 7.83
N ALA A 126 -15.41 12.79 6.79
CA ALA A 126 -15.67 11.44 6.35
C ALA A 126 -14.73 11.07 5.18
N PRO A 127 -14.20 9.83 5.13
CA PRO A 127 -13.67 9.30 3.88
C PRO A 127 -14.79 9.23 2.84
N LYS A 128 -14.43 9.22 1.57
CA LYS A 128 -15.37 9.19 0.45
C LYS A 128 -15.69 7.75 0.04
N ASN A 129 -16.90 7.52 -0.46
CA ASN A 129 -17.31 6.24 -1.04
C ASN A 129 -18.08 6.48 -2.34
N GLY A 130 -17.84 5.60 -3.31
CA GLY A 130 -18.57 5.49 -4.57
C GLY A 130 -17.65 5.41 -5.78
N THR A 131 -18.04 6.08 -6.86
CA THR A 131 -17.40 5.93 -8.18
C THR A 131 -16.86 7.26 -8.70
N PHE A 132 -15.64 7.22 -9.26
CA PHE A 132 -14.96 8.38 -9.84
C PHE A 132 -14.07 7.94 -11.02
N ILE A 133 -13.65 8.90 -11.84
CA ILE A 133 -12.74 8.68 -12.97
C ILE A 133 -11.42 9.37 -12.67
N ILE A 134 -10.31 8.66 -12.88
CA ILE A 134 -8.97 9.25 -12.95
C ILE A 134 -8.62 9.48 -14.42
N LYS A 135 -8.42 10.74 -14.80
CA LYS A 135 -7.90 11.13 -16.11
C LYS A 135 -6.39 11.31 -16.03
N ILE A 136 -5.68 10.61 -16.89
CA ILE A 136 -4.22 10.66 -17.00
C ILE A 136 -3.89 11.27 -18.36
N GLN A 137 -3.38 12.51 -18.34
CA GLN A 137 -2.98 13.25 -19.52
C GLN A 137 -1.47 13.36 -19.54
N SER A 138 -0.83 12.96 -20.64
CA SER A 138 0.61 13.13 -20.79
C SER A 138 0.95 14.59 -21.10
N PHE A 139 1.96 15.14 -20.42
CA PHE A 139 2.57 16.42 -20.78
C PHE A 139 3.75 16.24 -21.75
N ASN A 140 4.30 15.03 -21.84
CA ASN A 140 5.40 14.71 -22.71
C ASN A 140 4.95 13.64 -23.71
N PRO A 141 4.96 13.90 -25.03
CA PRO A 141 4.51 12.92 -26.03
C PRO A 141 5.20 11.55 -25.94
N LYS A 142 6.41 11.47 -25.35
CA LYS A 142 7.13 10.21 -25.14
C LYS A 142 6.67 9.43 -23.91
N PHE A 143 5.99 10.08 -22.95
CA PHE A 143 5.47 9.41 -21.77
C PHE A 143 4.11 8.79 -22.07
N LYS A 144 3.99 7.49 -21.77
CA LYS A 144 2.80 6.67 -21.95
C LYS A 144 1.91 6.72 -20.69
N PRO A 145 0.71 7.34 -20.73
CA PRO A 145 -0.25 7.34 -19.60
C PRO A 145 -0.59 5.95 -19.07
N GLU A 146 -0.49 4.93 -19.92
CA GLU A 146 -0.75 3.52 -19.64
C GLU A 146 0.14 2.98 -18.52
N ILE A 147 1.34 3.54 -18.35
CA ILE A 147 2.24 3.20 -17.22
C ILE A 147 1.56 3.50 -15.88
N ILE A 148 0.90 4.66 -15.76
CA ILE A 148 0.20 5.05 -14.52
C ILE A 148 -1.07 4.22 -14.36
N ALA A 149 -1.74 3.90 -15.45
CA ALA A 149 -2.94 3.08 -15.41
C ALA A 149 -2.65 1.62 -15.00
N GLY A 150 -1.57 1.02 -15.53
CA GLY A 150 -1.09 -0.29 -15.08
C GLY A 150 -0.68 -0.28 -13.61
N LEU A 151 -0.15 0.84 -13.11
CA LEU A 151 0.16 1.01 -11.68
C LEU A 151 -1.12 1.08 -10.83
N ILE A 152 -2.16 1.76 -11.31
CA ILE A 152 -3.48 1.77 -10.64
C ILE A 152 -4.06 0.35 -10.62
N GLN A 153 -3.92 -0.43 -11.70
CA GLN A 153 -4.34 -1.84 -11.74
C GLN A 153 -3.58 -2.69 -10.73
N PHE A 154 -2.26 -2.55 -10.64
CA PHE A 154 -1.45 -3.20 -9.60
C PHE A 154 -1.97 -2.86 -8.19
N ILE A 155 -2.23 -1.58 -7.91
CA ILE A 155 -2.78 -1.17 -6.61
C ILE A 155 -4.18 -1.77 -6.38
N ALA A 156 -5.03 -1.79 -7.41
CA ALA A 156 -6.37 -2.36 -7.34
C ALA A 156 -6.35 -3.86 -7.06
N ASP A 157 -5.36 -4.59 -7.55
CA ASP A 157 -5.22 -6.03 -7.33
C ASP A 157 -4.67 -6.38 -5.94
N TRP A 158 -3.70 -5.58 -5.47
CA TRP A 158 -2.82 -6.01 -4.38
C TRP A 158 -2.89 -5.16 -3.11
N SER A 159 -3.34 -3.91 -3.19
CA SER A 159 -3.23 -2.97 -2.07
C SER A 159 -4.39 -1.97 -1.99
N ALA A 160 -4.08 -0.70 -1.72
CA ALA A 160 -5.04 0.38 -1.54
C ALA A 160 -4.48 1.71 -2.09
N LEU A 161 -5.38 2.54 -2.63
CA LEU A 161 -5.12 3.85 -3.19
C LEU A 161 -5.48 4.97 -2.19
N GLY A 162 -4.69 6.03 -2.19
CA GLY A 162 -4.86 7.18 -1.29
C GLY A 162 -4.12 7.01 0.03
N ALA A 163 -4.57 7.74 1.05
CA ALA A 163 -3.93 7.80 2.35
C ALA A 163 -4.76 7.07 3.43
N ARG A 164 -4.19 6.98 4.63
CA ARG A 164 -4.80 6.29 5.77
C ARG A 164 -5.14 4.82 5.52
N SER A 165 -4.36 4.13 4.69
CA SER A 165 -4.47 2.68 4.51
C SER A 165 -4.24 1.89 5.80
N GLN A 166 -3.54 2.47 6.80
CA GLN A 166 -3.49 1.91 8.15
C GLN A 166 -4.83 1.90 8.87
N MET A 167 -5.88 2.55 8.34
CA MET A 167 -7.28 2.47 8.82
C MET A 167 -8.16 1.60 7.92
N GLY A 168 -7.55 0.95 6.93
CA GLY A 168 -8.19 0.02 6.01
C GLY A 168 -8.92 0.66 4.83
N PHE A 169 -8.64 1.93 4.57
CA PHE A 169 -9.20 2.71 3.46
C PHE A 169 -8.48 2.47 2.14
N GLY A 170 -9.20 2.70 1.04
CA GLY A 170 -8.63 2.82 -0.30
C GLY A 170 -8.57 1.53 -1.12
N VAL A 171 -9.22 0.44 -0.71
CA VAL A 171 -9.34 -0.72 -1.63
C VAL A 171 -10.28 -0.31 -2.75
N ILE A 172 -9.86 -0.54 -3.99
CA ILE A 172 -10.58 -0.11 -5.19
C ILE A 172 -10.79 -1.27 -6.17
N LYS A 173 -11.76 -1.09 -7.04
CA LYS A 173 -12.02 -1.89 -8.24
C LYS A 173 -11.98 -0.98 -9.46
N ILE A 174 -11.45 -1.48 -10.57
CA ILE A 174 -11.53 -0.79 -11.86
C ILE A 174 -12.81 -1.24 -12.57
N GLU A 175 -13.65 -0.28 -12.97
CA GLU A 175 -14.92 -0.49 -13.69
C GLU A 175 -14.75 -0.16 -15.18
N CYS A 176 -13.79 -0.78 -15.84
CA CYS A 176 -13.62 -0.70 -17.29
C CYS A 176 -14.05 -2.01 -17.95
N ALA A 177 -14.45 -1.95 -19.22
CA ALA A 177 -14.67 -3.13 -20.05
C ALA A 177 -13.31 -3.78 -20.36
N GLY A 178 -12.79 -4.56 -19.42
CA GLY A 178 -11.47 -5.20 -19.48
C GLY A 178 -10.53 -4.76 -18.36
N ILE A 179 -9.67 -5.69 -17.94
CA ILE A 179 -8.50 -5.41 -17.08
C ILE A 179 -7.61 -4.41 -17.84
N ILE A 180 -7.06 -3.41 -17.15
CA ILE A 180 -6.09 -2.49 -17.78
C ILE A 180 -4.86 -3.29 -18.18
N ASP A 181 -4.43 -3.15 -19.43
CA ASP A 181 -3.16 -3.72 -19.88
C ASP A 181 -2.00 -3.16 -19.05
N THR A 182 -1.34 -4.04 -18.31
CA THR A 182 -0.20 -3.74 -17.44
C THR A 182 1.14 -3.91 -18.14
N GLN A 183 1.16 -4.40 -19.38
CA GLN A 183 2.39 -4.56 -20.18
C GLN A 183 3.19 -3.25 -20.29
N PRO A 184 2.57 -2.06 -20.54
CA PRO A 184 3.32 -0.80 -20.60
C PRO A 184 4.03 -0.44 -19.30
N LEU A 185 3.46 -0.80 -18.14
CA LEU A 185 4.12 -0.64 -16.84
C LEU A 185 5.30 -1.60 -16.72
N TYR A 186 5.11 -2.88 -17.06
CA TYR A 186 6.17 -3.87 -17.01
C TYR A 186 7.36 -3.48 -17.89
N ASP A 187 7.10 -3.16 -19.16
CA ASP A 187 8.13 -2.75 -20.12
C ASP A 187 8.91 -1.54 -19.60
N TRP A 188 8.23 -0.57 -18.99
CA TRP A 188 8.89 0.59 -18.40
C TRP A 188 9.75 0.22 -17.17
N LEU A 189 9.28 -0.71 -16.34
CA LEU A 189 9.99 -1.16 -15.14
C LEU A 189 11.24 -1.97 -15.48
N ILE A 190 11.21 -2.87 -16.46
CA ILE A 190 12.36 -3.73 -16.81
C ILE A 190 13.49 -2.98 -17.53
N LEU A 191 13.23 -1.79 -18.06
CA LEU A 191 14.26 -0.90 -18.60
C LEU A 191 15.13 -0.27 -17.50
N THR A 192 14.77 -0.50 -16.24
CA THR A 192 15.59 -0.12 -15.09
C THR A 192 16.84 -0.98 -15.05
N ASN A 193 17.94 -0.47 -15.61
CA ASN A 193 19.25 -1.10 -15.51
C ASN A 193 19.93 -0.63 -14.22
N GLY A 194 19.86 -1.44 -13.17
CA GLY A 194 20.59 -1.19 -11.94
C GLY A 194 20.77 -2.46 -11.11
N SER A 195 21.68 -2.38 -10.15
CA SER A 195 21.95 -3.42 -9.15
C SER A 195 21.72 -2.89 -7.73
N GLU A 196 21.01 -1.77 -7.60
CA GLU A 196 20.77 -1.15 -6.30
C GLU A 196 19.85 -2.04 -5.47
N SER A 197 20.31 -2.34 -4.26
CA SER A 197 19.57 -3.16 -3.31
C SER A 197 19.64 -2.49 -1.94
N ASP A 198 18.96 -1.36 -1.78
CA ASP A 198 18.74 -0.83 -0.43
C ASP A 198 17.83 -1.82 0.33
N ARG A 199 18.46 -2.53 1.27
CA ARG A 199 17.82 -3.58 2.07
C ARG A 199 16.96 -3.03 3.20
N LYS A 200 17.03 -1.72 3.48
CA LYS A 200 16.25 -1.03 4.53
C LYS A 200 14.92 -0.47 4.00
N LEU A 201 14.85 -0.14 2.71
CA LEU A 201 13.68 0.47 2.07
C LEU A 201 12.71 -0.54 1.42
N PRO A 202 11.43 -0.16 1.19
CA PRO A 202 10.48 -1.03 0.50
C PRO A 202 10.89 -1.36 -0.94
N SER A 203 10.88 -2.65 -1.29
CA SER A 203 11.14 -3.17 -2.63
C SER A 203 10.35 -4.45 -2.90
N LEU A 204 10.30 -4.92 -4.14
CA LEU A 204 9.63 -6.18 -4.49
C LEU A 204 10.15 -7.38 -3.67
N GLN A 205 11.44 -7.38 -3.31
CA GLN A 205 12.10 -8.43 -2.53
C GLN A 205 11.64 -8.49 -1.07
N ASN A 206 10.99 -7.45 -0.56
CA ASN A 206 10.68 -7.36 0.86
C ASN A 206 9.23 -6.97 1.17
N ILE A 207 8.38 -6.89 0.15
CA ILE A 207 6.93 -6.86 0.32
C ILE A 207 6.33 -8.25 0.52
N PHE A 208 5.13 -8.27 1.08
CA PHE A 208 4.21 -9.41 1.01
C PHE A 208 2.79 -8.90 0.75
N LEU A 209 1.98 -9.72 0.07
CA LEU A 209 0.60 -9.40 -0.30
C LEU A 209 -0.29 -10.60 0.05
N ALA A 210 -1.36 -10.39 0.80
CA ALA A 210 -2.20 -11.49 1.27
C ALA A 210 -3.70 -11.17 1.22
N LYS A 211 -4.50 -12.22 1.03
CA LYS A 211 -5.97 -12.18 1.17
C LYS A 211 -6.41 -13.26 2.15
N ILE A 212 -7.28 -12.87 3.06
CA ILE A 212 -7.86 -13.78 4.05
C ILE A 212 -9.38 -13.73 4.00
N HIS A 213 -9.99 -14.88 4.27
CA HIS A 213 -11.41 -15.02 4.59
C HIS A 213 -11.54 -15.47 6.05
N SER A 214 -12.70 -15.24 6.64
CA SER A 214 -12.95 -15.74 7.99
C SER A 214 -13.14 -17.26 8.01
N LYS A 215 -12.74 -17.91 9.12
CA LYS A 215 -13.00 -19.34 9.36
C LYS A 215 -14.39 -19.57 9.98
N ASP A 216 -14.80 -18.68 10.89
CA ASP A 216 -15.94 -18.95 11.78
C ASP A 216 -17.16 -18.06 11.51
N SER A 217 -16.95 -16.78 11.22
CA SER A 217 -18.03 -15.79 11.06
C SER A 217 -17.67 -14.66 10.10
N ASN A 218 -18.65 -14.09 9.40
CA ASN A 218 -18.38 -13.01 8.45
C ASN A 218 -17.61 -11.85 9.09
N PHE A 219 -16.56 -11.37 8.40
CA PHE A 219 -15.83 -10.19 8.86
C PHE A 219 -16.73 -8.96 8.90
N ASP A 220 -16.53 -8.14 9.91
CA ASP A 220 -17.16 -6.84 10.07
C ASP A 220 -16.11 -5.72 10.23
N GLU A 221 -16.56 -4.48 10.39
CA GLU A 221 -15.66 -3.33 10.54
C GLU A 221 -14.63 -3.50 11.67
N ARG A 222 -14.96 -4.23 12.74
CA ARG A 222 -14.08 -4.47 13.89
C ARG A 222 -12.99 -5.49 13.56
N SER A 223 -13.27 -6.45 12.69
CA SER A 223 -12.33 -7.52 12.33
C SER A 223 -10.96 -7.00 11.87
N THR A 224 -10.92 -5.89 11.14
CA THR A 224 -9.66 -5.23 10.74
C THR A 224 -8.82 -4.78 11.95
N PHE A 225 -9.49 -4.29 12.99
CA PHE A 225 -8.84 -3.74 14.18
C PHE A 225 -8.50 -4.81 15.21
N ASP A 226 -9.31 -5.87 15.28
CA ASP A 226 -8.98 -7.09 16.02
C ASP A 226 -7.72 -7.73 15.43
N LEU A 227 -7.65 -7.90 14.11
CA LEU A 227 -6.46 -8.44 13.46
C LEU A 227 -5.22 -7.55 13.67
N LYS A 228 -5.36 -6.21 13.61
CA LYS A 228 -4.24 -5.31 13.94
C LYS A 228 -3.76 -5.52 15.38
N TYR A 229 -4.67 -5.72 16.31
CA TYR A 229 -4.31 -6.00 17.69
C TYR A 229 -3.58 -7.34 17.79
N ASP A 230 -4.12 -8.38 17.16
CA ASP A 230 -3.55 -9.72 17.21
C ASP A 230 -2.14 -9.75 16.60
N LEU A 231 -1.93 -9.14 15.44
CA LEU A 231 -0.59 -8.98 14.85
C LEU A 231 0.35 -8.15 15.75
N ARG A 232 -0.18 -7.16 16.46
CA ARG A 232 0.61 -6.38 17.44
C ARG A 232 1.01 -7.22 18.66
N GLN A 233 0.21 -8.21 19.05
CA GLN A 233 0.52 -9.11 20.17
C GLN A 233 1.63 -10.12 19.83
N LEU A 234 1.79 -10.49 18.55
CA LEU A 234 2.89 -11.37 18.11
C LEU A 234 4.27 -10.87 18.54
N PHE A 235 4.41 -9.55 18.64
CA PHE A 235 5.67 -8.87 19.00
C PHE A 235 5.61 -8.28 20.43
N ARG A 236 4.71 -8.76 21.30
CA ARG A 236 4.53 -8.18 22.63
C ARG A 236 5.81 -8.19 23.48
N SER A 237 6.60 -9.25 23.38
CA SER A 237 7.84 -9.46 24.13
C SER A 237 8.92 -8.41 23.82
N ASP A 238 8.87 -7.80 22.63
CA ASP A 238 9.83 -6.76 22.22
C ASP A 238 9.08 -5.49 21.77
N LYS A 239 9.07 -4.49 22.65
CA LYS A 239 8.41 -3.20 22.39
C LYS A 239 8.96 -2.49 21.15
N ASN A 240 10.26 -2.60 20.88
CA ASN A 240 10.90 -1.85 19.80
C ASN A 240 10.54 -2.49 18.45
N ILE A 241 10.63 -3.81 18.35
CA ILE A 241 10.18 -4.55 17.15
C ILE A 241 8.70 -4.32 16.91
N ARG A 242 7.87 -4.39 17.94
CA ARG A 242 6.43 -4.11 17.82
C ARG A 242 6.15 -2.71 17.26
N HIS A 243 6.85 -1.69 17.73
CA HIS A 243 6.69 -0.31 17.24
C HIS A 243 7.26 -0.14 15.83
N PHE A 244 8.35 -0.82 15.51
CA PHE A 244 8.96 -0.81 14.18
C PHE A 244 8.06 -1.44 13.11
N ILE A 245 7.35 -2.53 13.44
CA ILE A 245 6.46 -3.26 12.53
C ILE A 245 5.05 -2.64 12.48
N MET A 246 4.45 -2.39 13.65
CA MET A 246 3.05 -1.96 13.76
C MET A 246 2.88 -0.44 13.94
N GLY A 247 3.97 0.30 13.96
CA GLY A 247 3.99 1.75 14.12
C GLY A 247 3.81 2.24 15.56
N THR A 248 4.07 3.53 15.75
CA THR A 248 3.80 4.29 16.98
C THR A 248 3.45 5.73 16.64
N VAL A 249 2.58 6.32 17.45
CA VAL A 249 2.22 7.75 17.40
C VAL A 249 2.74 8.51 18.63
N LYS A 250 3.46 7.83 19.52
CA LYS A 250 4.12 8.41 20.70
C LYS A 250 5.63 8.46 20.46
N GLY A 251 6.26 9.57 20.83
CA GLY A 251 7.67 9.81 20.55
C GLY A 251 7.91 10.01 19.05
N ASP A 252 8.96 9.40 18.53
CA ASP A 252 9.22 9.38 17.08
C ASP A 252 8.10 8.63 16.37
N VAL A 253 7.35 9.35 15.53
CA VAL A 253 6.20 8.80 14.82
C VAL A 253 6.71 7.84 13.75
N ILE A 254 6.38 6.55 13.90
CA ILE A 254 6.76 5.50 12.96
C ILE A 254 5.49 4.98 12.28
N ALA A 255 5.47 5.04 10.95
CA ALA A 255 4.40 4.45 10.17
C ALA A 255 4.42 2.92 10.29
N ALA A 256 3.24 2.31 10.46
CA ALA A 256 3.11 0.86 10.42
C ALA A 256 3.58 0.31 9.06
N LYS A 257 4.36 -0.76 9.08
CA LYS A 257 4.84 -1.47 7.89
C LYS A 257 3.81 -2.44 7.32
N VAL A 258 2.97 -2.99 8.21
CA VAL A 258 1.85 -3.86 7.86
C VAL A 258 0.56 -3.04 7.81
N LYS A 259 -0.18 -3.20 6.71
CA LYS A 259 -1.48 -2.58 6.45
C LYS A 259 -2.54 -3.67 6.32
N ILE A 260 -3.75 -3.32 6.75
CA ILE A 260 -4.90 -4.22 6.79
C ILE A 260 -6.09 -3.44 6.28
N SER A 261 -6.75 -3.96 5.23
CA SER A 261 -7.96 -3.33 4.69
C SER A 261 -9.13 -3.48 5.67
N ARG A 262 -10.14 -2.63 5.48
CA ARG A 262 -11.50 -2.96 5.93
C ARG A 262 -12.02 -4.17 5.15
N PRO A 263 -12.95 -4.96 5.69
CA PRO A 263 -13.56 -6.03 4.93
C PRO A 263 -14.29 -5.44 3.73
N TYR A 264 -14.20 -6.11 2.60
CA TYR A 264 -14.89 -5.73 1.37
C TYR A 264 -15.30 -6.97 0.59
N LYS A 265 -16.24 -6.81 -0.36
CA LYS A 265 -16.65 -7.90 -1.24
C LYS A 265 -15.69 -8.04 -2.41
N ASP A 266 -15.14 -9.23 -2.62
CA ASP A 266 -14.39 -9.55 -3.83
C ASP A 266 -15.30 -9.71 -5.06
N GLU A 267 -14.70 -10.10 -6.18
CA GLU A 267 -15.42 -10.29 -7.46
C GLU A 267 -16.46 -11.41 -7.40
N ASN A 268 -16.28 -12.38 -6.50
CA ASN A 268 -17.20 -13.50 -6.25
C ASN A 268 -18.25 -13.16 -5.18
N GLY A 269 -18.23 -11.94 -4.63
CA GLY A 269 -19.13 -11.51 -3.57
C GLY A 269 -18.73 -11.97 -2.16
N ASN A 270 -17.59 -12.63 -2.00
CA ASN A 270 -17.09 -13.08 -0.71
C ASN A 270 -16.50 -11.92 0.08
N ILE A 271 -16.73 -11.90 1.40
CA ILE A 271 -16.13 -10.89 2.28
C ILE A 271 -14.67 -11.27 2.56
N VAL A 272 -13.76 -10.38 2.20
CA VAL A 272 -12.32 -10.57 2.33
C VAL A 272 -11.64 -9.40 3.02
N ILE A 273 -10.50 -9.67 3.64
CA ILE A 273 -9.55 -8.65 4.11
C ILE A 273 -8.22 -8.83 3.35
N ARG A 274 -7.66 -7.73 2.88
CA ARG A 274 -6.28 -7.67 2.39
C ARG A 274 -5.33 -7.36 3.54
N VAL A 275 -4.22 -8.08 3.60
CA VAL A 275 -3.08 -7.75 4.45
C VAL A 275 -1.87 -7.58 3.55
N TRP A 276 -1.18 -6.45 3.63
CA TRP A 276 0.00 -6.20 2.83
C TRP A 276 0.99 -5.34 3.59
N GLY A 277 2.25 -5.37 3.18
CA GLY A 277 3.26 -4.56 3.82
C GLY A 277 4.64 -4.83 3.25
N TYR A 278 5.64 -4.25 3.91
CA TYR A 278 7.04 -4.54 3.64
C TYR A 278 7.77 -4.77 4.95
N ILE A 279 8.62 -5.78 5.03
CA ILE A 279 9.50 -6.00 6.17
C ILE A 279 10.93 -5.87 5.66
N PRO A 280 11.68 -4.81 6.04
CA PRO A 280 13.04 -4.59 5.56
C PRO A 280 13.91 -5.83 5.70
N GLN A 281 14.76 -6.09 4.71
CA GLN A 281 15.75 -7.17 4.80
C GLN A 281 16.81 -6.87 5.87
N GLN A 282 17.12 -5.59 6.07
CA GLN A 282 18.01 -5.12 7.12
C GLN A 282 17.33 -4.00 7.91
N ALA A 283 17.53 -4.02 9.22
CA ALA A 283 17.10 -2.95 10.12
C ALA A 283 18.00 -2.97 11.36
N ASP A 284 18.39 -1.80 11.85
CA ASP A 284 19.29 -1.68 13.01
C ASP A 284 18.65 -2.21 14.30
N ILE A 285 17.32 -2.37 14.30
CA ILE A 285 16.56 -2.94 15.43
C ILE A 285 16.54 -4.46 15.45
N TYR A 286 16.96 -5.13 14.37
CA TYR A 286 17.02 -6.59 14.32
C TYR A 286 18.06 -7.14 15.30
N ASN A 287 17.81 -8.36 15.74
CA ASN A 287 18.65 -9.07 16.71
C ASN A 287 18.63 -10.59 16.42
N THR A 288 19.15 -11.39 17.35
CA THR A 288 19.22 -12.86 17.19
C THR A 288 17.86 -13.54 17.10
N ILE A 289 16.80 -12.91 17.63
CA ILE A 289 15.42 -13.42 17.63
C ILE A 289 14.66 -12.87 16.42
N TRP A 290 14.80 -11.58 16.16
CA TRP A 290 14.01 -10.85 15.18
C TRP A 290 14.84 -10.42 13.98
N ASN A 291 14.48 -10.96 12.83
CA ASN A 291 14.91 -10.56 11.49
C ASN A 291 13.70 -10.58 10.54
N ARG A 292 13.90 -10.23 9.27
CA ARG A 292 12.83 -10.27 8.25
C ARG A 292 12.06 -11.58 8.25
N GLU A 293 12.75 -12.71 8.12
CA GLU A 293 12.12 -14.03 7.97
C GLU A 293 11.26 -14.37 9.17
N THR A 294 11.81 -14.24 10.39
CA THR A 294 11.06 -14.53 11.62
C THR A 294 9.82 -13.64 11.78
N VAL A 295 9.90 -12.36 11.40
CA VAL A 295 8.76 -11.44 11.46
C VAL A 295 7.69 -11.84 10.44
N VAL A 296 8.08 -12.07 9.19
CA VAL A 296 7.17 -12.45 8.11
C VAL A 296 6.53 -13.80 8.38
N GLU A 297 7.31 -14.77 8.86
CA GLU A 297 6.85 -16.10 9.26
C GLU A 297 5.80 -16.01 10.37
N LYS A 298 6.03 -15.22 11.42
CA LYS A 298 5.03 -15.05 12.49
C LYS A 298 3.72 -14.45 11.99
N ILE A 299 3.78 -13.47 11.09
CA ILE A 299 2.57 -12.89 10.47
C ILE A 299 1.87 -13.96 9.62
N HIS A 300 2.60 -14.66 8.75
CA HIS A 300 2.06 -15.70 7.88
C HIS A 300 1.41 -16.85 8.66
N GLU A 301 2.10 -17.41 9.66
CA GLU A 301 1.59 -18.44 10.56
C GLU A 301 0.31 -17.98 11.26
N HIS A 302 0.29 -16.75 11.79
CA HIS A 302 -0.89 -16.21 12.44
C HIS A 302 -2.08 -16.15 11.48
N LEU A 303 -1.89 -15.61 10.27
CA LEU A 303 -2.96 -15.52 9.27
C LEU A 303 -3.46 -16.92 8.84
N LYS A 304 -2.55 -17.86 8.59
CA LYS A 304 -2.88 -19.24 8.19
C LYS A 304 -3.63 -20.00 9.29
N ASN A 305 -3.21 -19.85 10.54
CA ASN A 305 -3.76 -20.60 11.66
C ASN A 305 -5.11 -20.06 12.11
N ASN A 306 -5.34 -18.74 12.05
CA ASN A 306 -6.56 -18.10 12.57
C ASN A 306 -7.56 -17.70 11.48
N HIS A 307 -7.16 -17.67 10.21
CA HIS A 307 -8.01 -17.30 9.08
C HIS A 307 -7.84 -18.27 7.91
N ASN A 308 -8.79 -18.25 6.97
CA ASN A 308 -8.60 -18.95 5.71
C ASN A 308 -7.74 -18.06 4.80
N LEU A 309 -6.42 -18.28 4.84
CA LEU A 309 -5.43 -17.60 4.01
C LEU A 309 -5.50 -18.15 2.59
N THR A 310 -6.22 -17.45 1.71
CA THR A 310 -6.46 -17.88 0.32
C THR A 310 -5.37 -17.43 -0.65
N LEU A 311 -4.59 -16.42 -0.28
CA LEU A 311 -3.52 -15.89 -1.11
C LEU A 311 -2.39 -15.35 -0.24
N TRP A 312 -1.16 -15.69 -0.59
CA TRP A 312 0.06 -15.09 -0.06
C TRP A 312 1.07 -14.94 -1.19
N ARG A 313 1.49 -13.71 -1.48
CA ARG A 313 2.53 -13.40 -2.47
C ARG A 313 3.78 -12.90 -1.79
N GLU A 314 4.88 -13.58 -2.02
CA GLU A 314 6.20 -13.25 -1.46
C GLU A 314 7.30 -13.88 -2.30
N ILE A 315 8.14 -13.06 -2.92
CA ILE A 315 9.24 -13.57 -3.74
C ILE A 315 10.27 -14.33 -2.91
N ASN A 316 10.93 -15.31 -3.53
CA ASN A 316 11.98 -16.15 -2.95
C ASN A 316 11.54 -16.85 -1.66
N SER A 317 10.25 -17.17 -1.54
CA SER A 317 9.67 -17.79 -0.37
C SER A 317 8.84 -19.01 -0.75
N GLY A 318 9.00 -20.11 -0.02
CA GLY A 318 8.11 -21.28 -0.15
C GLY A 318 6.69 -21.03 0.36
N ARG A 319 6.43 -19.85 0.94
CA ARG A 319 5.10 -19.41 1.38
C ARG A 319 4.24 -18.85 0.25
N ASP A 320 4.84 -18.50 -0.90
CA ASP A 320 4.06 -17.97 -2.04
C ASP A 320 3.08 -19.02 -2.55
N SER A 321 1.80 -18.65 -2.59
CA SER A 321 0.71 -19.55 -2.93
C SER A 321 0.50 -19.76 -4.43
N GLU A 322 1.14 -18.95 -5.29
CA GLU A 322 0.90 -18.97 -6.74
C GLU A 322 2.11 -19.51 -7.51
N THR A 323 3.30 -19.00 -7.21
CA THR A 323 4.53 -19.31 -7.95
C THR A 323 5.52 -20.15 -7.13
N GLY A 324 5.20 -20.44 -5.87
CA GLY A 324 6.12 -21.09 -4.95
C GLY A 324 7.41 -20.27 -4.78
N LYS A 325 8.56 -20.94 -4.64
CA LYS A 325 9.84 -20.25 -4.45
C LYS A 325 10.39 -19.67 -5.78
N MET A 326 9.73 -18.64 -6.32
CA MET A 326 10.20 -17.87 -7.47
C MET A 326 11.36 -16.96 -7.06
N ILE A 327 12.52 -17.12 -7.70
CA ILE A 327 13.72 -16.30 -7.41
C ILE A 327 13.83 -15.14 -8.40
N ASP A 328 13.38 -15.32 -9.64
CA ASP A 328 13.45 -14.30 -10.68
C ASP A 328 12.44 -13.17 -10.40
N GLU A 329 12.97 -11.97 -10.14
CA GLU A 329 12.18 -10.77 -9.87
C GLU A 329 11.28 -10.36 -11.04
N LYS A 330 11.74 -10.53 -12.28
CA LYS A 330 10.98 -10.16 -13.47
C LYS A 330 9.81 -11.11 -13.64
N ALA A 331 10.06 -12.42 -13.53
CA ALA A 331 8.99 -13.43 -13.58
C ALA A 331 7.97 -13.24 -12.44
N PHE A 332 8.45 -12.91 -11.24
CA PHE A 332 7.57 -12.59 -10.12
C PHE A 332 6.73 -11.34 -10.40
N LEU A 333 7.34 -10.27 -10.93
CA LEU A 333 6.61 -9.06 -11.32
C LEU A 333 5.57 -9.34 -12.42
N GLN A 334 5.89 -10.11 -13.45
CA GLN A 334 4.94 -10.53 -14.50
C GLN A 334 3.71 -11.20 -13.88
N SER A 335 3.93 -12.14 -12.96
CA SER A 335 2.82 -12.81 -12.27
C SER A 335 1.97 -11.90 -11.37
N LEU A 336 2.53 -10.79 -10.86
CA LEU A 336 1.75 -9.78 -10.14
C LEU A 336 0.98 -8.85 -11.09
N LEU A 337 1.55 -8.59 -12.28
CA LEU A 337 0.94 -7.77 -13.32
C LEU A 337 -0.04 -8.56 -14.21
N LYS A 338 -0.09 -9.89 -14.07
CA LYS A 338 -0.94 -10.83 -14.84
C LYS A 338 -0.67 -10.78 -16.35
N ILE A 339 0.61 -10.80 -16.72
CA ILE A 339 1.12 -10.79 -18.11
C ILE A 339 1.95 -12.02 -18.42
#